data_AF-X1A2S1-F1
#
_entry.id   AF-X1A2S1-F1
#
_cell.length_a   1.000
_cell.length_b   1.000
_cell.length_c   1.000
_cell.angle_alpha   90.00
_cell.angle_beta   90.00
_cell.angle_gamma   90.00
#
_symmetry.space_group_name_H-M   'P 1'
#
loop_
_entity.id
_entity.type
_entity.pdbx_description
1 polymer ?
#
loop_
_entity_poly.entity_id
_entity_poly.type
_entity_poly.pdbx_seq_one_letter_code
_entity_poly.pdbx_strand_id
1 'polypeptide(L)'
;MTKELELVKKVLGFLASIERDNAGYSWQTGPQISENLSILPVDVADAVEIAHSRGWVKWMRVVNTAPYVFGQIMITPEGRLWLDKTYFS
;
A
#
# COMPACT_ATOMS: atom_id res chain seq x y z
N MET A 1 18.35 -6.23 2.53
CA MET A 1 17.10 -5.64 2.01
C MET A 1 17.21 -4.13 2.12
N THR A 2 16.79 -3.34 1.13
CA THR A 2 16.88 -1.87 1.22
C THR A 2 15.74 -1.30 2.08
N LYS A 3 15.94 -0.12 2.69
CA LYS A 3 14.96 0.53 3.59
C LYS A 3 13.61 0.74 2.90
N GLU A 4 13.63 1.11 1.62
CA GLU A 4 12.44 1.36 0.81
C GLU A 4 11.63 0.07 0.60
N LEU A 5 12.31 -1.06 0.41
CA LEU A 5 11.64 -2.35 0.22
C LEU A 5 10.96 -2.83 1.51
N GLU A 6 11.55 -2.56 2.67
CA GLU A 6 10.90 -2.83 3.97
C GLU A 6 9.62 -2.02 4.15
N LEU A 7 9.64 -0.74 3.75
CA LEU A 7 8.45 0.11 3.80
C LEU A 7 7.36 -0.40 2.86
N VAL A 8 7.72 -0.79 1.64
CA VAL A 8 6.77 -1.41 0.70
C VAL A 8 6.15 -2.66 1.29
N LYS A 9 6.95 -3.55 1.91
CA LYS A 9 6.43 -4.76 2.57
C LYS A 9 5.47 -4.43 3.69
N LYS A 10 5.80 -3.47 4.57
CA LYS A 10 4.93 -3.04 5.66
C LYS A 10 3.60 -2.51 5.15
N VAL A 11 3.63 -1.61 4.15
CA VAL A 11 2.41 -1.04 3.56
C VAL A 11 1.57 -2.12 2.89
N LEU A 12 2.17 -2.98 2.06
CA LEU A 12 1.45 -4.08 1.42
C LEU A 12 0.88 -5.05 2.45
N GLY A 13 1.64 -5.38 3.50
CA GLY A 13 1.19 -6.27 4.57
C GLY A 13 -0.03 -5.72 5.31
N PHE A 14 -0.02 -4.41 5.61
CA PHE A 14 -1.21 -3.72 6.14
C PHE A 14 -2.39 -3.78 5.16
N LEU A 15 -2.19 -3.43 3.90
CA LEU A 15 -3.27 -3.49 2.90
C LEU A 15 -3.81 -4.92 2.69
N ALA A 16 -2.97 -5.94 2.89
CA ALA A 16 -3.36 -7.34 2.80
C ALA A 16 -4.22 -7.80 3.98
N SER A 17 -4.02 -7.23 5.17
CA SER A 17 -4.76 -7.57 6.39
C SER A 17 -6.15 -6.93 6.46
N ILE A 18 -6.42 -5.90 5.64
CA ILE A 18 -7.74 -5.30 5.55
C ILE A 18 -8.70 -6.27 4.87
N GLU A 19 -9.81 -6.57 5.56
CA GLU A 19 -10.91 -7.37 5.02
C GLU A 19 -11.53 -6.68 3.80
N ARG A 20 -11.91 -7.48 2.81
CA ARG A 20 -12.62 -6.96 1.63
C ARG A 20 -14.10 -6.79 1.96
N ASP A 21 -14.70 -5.72 1.47
CA ASP A 21 -16.15 -5.54 1.49
C ASP A 21 -16.87 -6.53 0.56
N ASN A 22 -18.20 -6.50 0.57
CA ASN A 22 -19.05 -7.36 -0.26
C ASN A 22 -18.82 -7.18 -1.77
N ALA A 23 -18.20 -6.08 -2.20
CA ALA A 23 -17.83 -5.82 -3.58
C ALA A 23 -16.38 -6.24 -3.90
N GLY A 24 -15.67 -6.79 -2.92
CA GLY A 24 -14.29 -7.27 -3.05
C GLY A 24 -13.23 -6.18 -2.89
N TYR A 25 -13.60 -4.99 -2.41
CA TYR A 25 -12.69 -3.86 -2.24
C TYR A 25 -12.19 -3.74 -0.80
N SER A 26 -10.97 -3.24 -0.64
CA SER A 26 -10.35 -2.99 0.67
C SER A 26 -9.61 -1.65 0.63
N TRP A 27 -10.31 -0.61 0.18
CA TRP A 27 -9.75 0.72 -0.02
C TRP A 27 -9.30 1.36 1.29
N GLN A 28 -8.12 1.96 1.30
CA GLN A 28 -7.53 2.70 2.42
C GLN A 28 -6.99 4.05 1.94
N THR A 29 -6.94 5.05 2.82
CA THR A 29 -6.33 6.34 2.54
C THR A 29 -4.88 6.42 3.04
N GLY A 30 -4.12 7.37 2.53
CA GLY A 30 -2.75 7.65 3.01
C GLY A 30 -2.67 7.90 4.53
N PRO A 31 -3.54 8.76 5.10
CA PRO A 31 -3.60 8.99 6.55
C PRO A 31 -3.88 7.72 7.34
N GLN A 32 -4.86 6.91 6.93
CA GLN A 32 -5.17 5.64 7.61
C GLN A 32 -3.94 4.72 7.67
N ILE A 33 -3.18 4.60 6.57
CA ILE A 33 -1.98 3.77 6.52
C ILE A 33 -0.90 4.35 7.46
N SER A 34 -0.66 5.66 7.38
CA SER A 34 0.36 6.37 8.18
C SER A 34 0.08 6.22 9.68
N GLU A 35 -1.17 6.40 10.10
CA GLU A 35 -1.61 6.26 11.49
C GLU A 35 -1.48 4.81 11.98
N ASN A 36 -2.00 3.83 11.23
CA ASN A 36 -1.97 2.43 11.65
C ASN A 36 -0.56 1.86 11.71
N LEU A 37 0.34 2.31 10.83
CA LEU A 37 1.73 1.83 10.80
C LEU A 37 2.71 2.69 11.60
N SER A 38 2.26 3.82 12.16
CA SER A 38 3.12 4.81 12.82
C SER A 38 4.34 5.21 11.99
N ILE A 39 4.14 5.41 10.68
CA ILE A 39 5.20 5.84 9.73
C ILE A 39 4.84 7.19 9.11
N LEU A 40 5.85 7.93 8.63
CA LEU A 40 5.64 9.26 8.09
C LEU A 40 4.76 9.22 6.82
N PRO A 41 3.91 10.24 6.60
CA PRO A 41 3.14 10.37 5.36
C PRO A 41 3.97 10.26 4.08
N VAL A 42 5.20 10.80 4.07
CA VAL A 42 6.11 10.71 2.91
C VAL A 42 6.60 9.28 2.69
N ASP A 43 6.90 8.52 3.75
CA ASP A 43 7.32 7.11 3.63
C ASP A 43 6.18 6.25 3.06
N VAL A 44 4.93 6.56 3.42
CA VAL A 44 3.74 5.93 2.81
C VAL A 44 3.65 6.29 1.33
N ALA A 45 3.81 7.57 0.98
CA ALA A 45 3.73 8.02 -0.40
C ALA A 45 4.77 7.32 -1.29
N ASP A 46 6.04 7.27 -0.84
CA ASP A 46 7.13 6.60 -1.55
C ASP A 46 6.88 5.09 -1.71
N ALA A 47 6.50 4.42 -0.62
CA ALA A 47 6.18 2.98 -0.64
C ALA A 47 5.03 2.66 -1.60
N VAL A 48 4.00 3.51 -1.61
CA VAL A 48 2.84 3.36 -2.47
C VAL A 48 3.18 3.63 -3.94
N GLU A 49 3.97 4.65 -4.24
CA GLU A 49 4.46 4.92 -5.62
C GLU A 49 5.27 3.73 -6.15
N ILE A 50 6.20 3.20 -5.34
CA ILE A 50 6.99 2.02 -5.70
C ILE A 50 6.07 0.82 -5.94
N ALA A 51 5.16 0.53 -5.02
CA ALA A 51 4.23 -0.61 -5.16
C ALA A 51 3.32 -0.45 -6.40
N HIS A 52 2.87 0.77 -6.69
CA HIS A 52 2.04 1.06 -7.84
C HIS A 52 2.81 0.88 -9.15
N SER A 53 4.06 1.34 -9.22
CA SER A 53 4.94 1.14 -10.39
C SER A 53 5.16 -0.34 -10.75
N ARG A 54 4.94 -1.23 -9.78
CA ARG A 54 5.07 -2.70 -9.91
C ARG A 54 3.73 -3.41 -10.12
N GLY A 55 2.60 -2.69 -10.09
CA GLY A 55 1.25 -3.27 -10.17
C GLY A 55 0.80 -4.01 -8.90
N TRP A 56 1.49 -3.84 -7.77
CA TRP A 56 1.15 -4.50 -6.50
C TRP A 56 -0.03 -3.84 -5.77
N VAL A 57 -0.36 -2.62 -6.17
CA VAL A 57 -1.51 -1.86 -5.67
C VAL A 57 -2.22 -1.22 -6.85
N LYS A 58 -3.53 -0.97 -6.66
CA LYS A 58 -4.27 -0.04 -7.50
C LYS A 58 -4.71 1.13 -6.63
N TRP A 59 -4.72 2.32 -7.21
CA TRP A 59 -5.13 3.53 -6.51
C TRP A 59 -6.17 4.32 -7.30
N MET A 60 -6.88 5.18 -6.60
CA MET A 60 -7.70 6.24 -7.20
C MET A 60 -6.98 7.56 -6.98
N ARG A 61 -6.64 8.24 -8.07
CA ARG A 61 -5.99 9.54 -8.02
C ARG A 61 -7.00 10.61 -7.62
N VAL A 62 -6.59 11.45 -6.68
CA VAL A 62 -7.34 12.63 -6.25
C VAL A 62 -6.33 13.77 -6.22
N VAL A 63 -6.75 14.96 -6.66
CA VAL A 63 -5.91 16.17 -6.61
C VAL A 63 -5.85 16.71 -5.19
N ASN A 64 -4.81 17.46 -4.84
CA ASN A 64 -4.64 18.10 -3.53
C ASN A 64 -4.55 17.13 -2.33
N THR A 65 -4.02 15.91 -2.53
CA THR A 65 -3.79 14.92 -1.47
C THR A 65 -2.37 14.89 -0.92
N ALA A 66 -1.56 15.93 -1.17
CA ALA A 66 -0.16 15.96 -0.76
C ALA A 66 0.00 15.59 0.74
N PRO A 67 1.02 14.78 1.09
CA PRO A 67 2.09 14.26 0.23
C PRO A 67 1.70 13.05 -0.63
N TYR A 68 0.48 12.53 -0.49
CA TYR A 68 0.00 11.39 -1.26
C TYR A 68 -0.36 11.81 -2.68
N VAL A 69 -0.03 10.97 -3.66
CA VAL A 69 -0.47 11.10 -5.06
C VAL A 69 -1.78 10.34 -5.34
N PHE A 70 -2.41 9.82 -4.29
CA PHE A 70 -3.62 9.01 -4.32
C PHE A 70 -4.60 9.45 -3.24
N GLY A 71 -5.90 9.30 -3.50
CA GLY A 71 -6.94 9.45 -2.49
C GLY A 71 -7.19 8.13 -1.74
N GLN A 72 -7.32 7.03 -2.49
CA GLN A 72 -7.55 5.70 -1.94
C GLN A 72 -6.71 4.65 -2.67
N ILE A 73 -6.32 3.60 -1.94
CA ILE A 73 -5.46 2.52 -2.43
C ILE A 73 -5.93 1.17 -1.89
N MET A 74 -5.73 0.12 -2.67
CA MET A 74 -5.85 -1.26 -2.19
C MET A 74 -4.83 -2.17 -2.87
N ILE A 75 -4.49 -3.27 -2.21
CA ILE A 75 -3.58 -4.28 -2.74
C ILE A 75 -4.23 -5.10 -3.87
N THR A 76 -3.45 -5.40 -4.92
CA THR A 76 -3.88 -6.27 -6.02
C THR A 76 -3.61 -7.74 -5.69
N PRO A 77 -4.16 -8.70 -6.45
CA PRO A 77 -3.75 -10.10 -6.36
C PRO A 77 -2.24 -10.28 -6.54
N GLU A 78 -1.63 -9.54 -7.48
CA GLU A 78 -0.18 -9.58 -7.74
C GLU A 78 0.65 -9.13 -6.53
N GLY A 79 0.20 -8.08 -5.83
CA GLY A 79 0.83 -7.61 -4.60
C GLY A 79 0.74 -8.64 -3.46
N ARG A 80 -0.38 -9.36 -3.35
CA ARG A 80 -0.54 -10.46 -2.38
C ARG A 80 0.40 -11.62 -2.70
N LEU A 81 0.49 -12.04 -3.97
CA LEU A 81 1.42 -13.09 -4.39
C LEU A 81 2.88 -12.70 -4.13
N TRP A 82 3.23 -11.43 -4.32
CA TRP A 82 4.58 -10.95 -4.03
C TRP A 82 4.92 -10.99 -2.54
N LEU A 83 3.98 -10.59 -1.68
CA LEU A 83 4.12 -10.73 -0.23
C LEU A 83 4.33 -12.19 0.16
N ASP A 84 3.48 -13.10 -0.31
CA ASP A 84 3.56 -14.52 0.05
C ASP A 84 4.90 -15.13 -0.33
N LYS A 85 5.38 -14.90 -1.56
CA LYS A 85 6.69 -15.40 -2.04
C LYS A 85 7.87 -14.94 -1.19
N THR A 86 7.74 -13.77 -0.57
CA THR A 86 8.77 -13.20 0.29
C THR A 86 8.84 -13.88 1.66
N TYR A 87 7.76 -14.51 2.14
CA TYR A 87 7.75 -15.24 3.41
C TYR A 87 8.30 -16.67 3.29
N PHE A 88 8.47 -17.18 2.06
CA PHE A 88 8.97 -18.54 1.77
C PHE A 88 10.37 -18.57 1.14
N SER A 89 11.09 -17.45 1.14
CA SER A 89 12.46 -17.30 0.63
C SER A 89 13.41 -16.83 1.72
#